data_AF-A0A2T5TX35-F1
#
_entry.id   AF-A0A2T5TX35-F1
#
_cell.length_a   1.000
_cell.length_b   1.000
_cell.length_c   1.000
_cell.angle_alpha   90.00
_cell.angle_beta   90.00
_cell.angle_gamma   90.00
#
_symmetry.space_group_name_H-M   'P 1'
#
loop_
_entity.id
_entity.type
_entity.pdbx_description
1 polymer ?
#
loop_
_entity_poly.entity_id
_entity_poly.type
_entity_poly.pdbx_seq_one_letter_code
_entity_poly.pdbx_strand_id
1 'polypeptide(L)' 'MNTKLHAVTDANGRPLSFFMTAGQVSDYIGAAALLDDLPKAQWLLGDRG' A
#
# COMPACT_ATOMS: atom_id res chain seq x y z
N MET A 1 20.82 5.45 3.31
CA MET A 1 19.71 5.61 2.34
C MET A 1 18.57 4.74 2.86
N ASN A 2 17.39 5.31 3.12
CA ASN A 2 16.24 4.53 3.57
C ASN A 2 15.35 4.19 2.38
N THR A 3 14.64 3.08 2.47
CA THR A 3 13.62 2.65 1.51
C THR A 3 12.35 2.31 2.29
N LYS A 4 11.19 2.53 1.68
CA LYS A 4 9.90 2.10 2.23
C LYS A 4 9.24 1.14 1.26
N LEU A 5 8.56 0.14 1.82
CA LEU A 5 7.74 -0.82 1.09
C LEU A 5 6.29 -0.63 1.53
N HIS A 6 5.44 -0.29 0.59
CA HIS A 6 3.99 -0.21 0.76
C HIS A 6 3.38 -1.46 0.15
N ALA A 7 2.40 -2.06 0.81
CA ALA A 7 1.78 -3.29 0.37
C ALA A 7 0.26 -3.21 0.54
N VAL A 8 -0.47 -3.83 -0.39
CA VAL A 8 -1.89 -4.12 -0.22
C VAL A 8 -2.08 -5.63 -0.23
N THR A 9 -2.92 -6.12 0.68
CA THR A 9 -3.25 -7.53 0.80
C THR A 9 -4.76 -7.75 0.67
N ASP A 10 -5.16 -8.96 0.30
CA ASP A 10 -6.56 -9.38 0.42
C ASP A 10 -6.97 -9.59 1.89
N ALA A 11 -8.24 -9.91 2.12
CA ALA A 11 -8.77 -10.15 3.47
C ALA A 11 -8.10 -11.32 4.22
N ASN A 12 -7.39 -12.20 3.52
CA ASN A 12 -6.64 -13.32 4.13
C ASN A 12 -5.15 -12.99 4.31
N GLY A 13 -4.73 -11.76 4.03
CA GLY A 13 -3.33 -11.34 4.09
C GLY A 13 -2.50 -11.77 2.88
N ARG A 14 -3.11 -12.22 1.78
CA ARG A 14 -2.37 -12.55 0.55
C ARG A 14 -1.94 -11.25 -0.15
N PRO A 15 -0.67 -11.09 -0.53
CA PRO A 15 -0.23 -9.88 -1.23
C PRO A 15 -0.93 -9.71 -2.58
N LEU A 16 -1.44 -8.50 -2.83
CA LEU A 16 -2.02 -8.09 -4.11
C LEU A 16 -1.05 -7.20 -4.89
N SER A 17 -0.40 -6.25 -4.21
CA SER A 17 0.55 -5.32 -4.85
C SER A 17 1.56 -4.79 -3.85
N PHE A 18 2.71 -4.39 -4.38
CA PHE A 18 3.81 -3.77 -3.65
C PHE A 18 4.30 -2.52 -4.38
N PHE A 19 4.57 -1.46 -3.63
CA PHE A 19 5.17 -0.25 -4.15
C PHE A 19 6.35 0.15 -3.28
N MET A 20 7.52 0.30 -3.90
CA MET A 20 8.76 0.60 -3.18
C MET A 20 9.24 2.00 -3.54
N THR A 21 9.48 2.83 -2.52
CA THR A 21 9.97 4.19 -2.70
C THR A 21 11.39 4.33 -2.15
N ALA A 22 12.23 5.04 -2.90
CA ALA A 22 13.54 5.45 -2.43
C ALA A 22 13.42 6.66 -1.48
N GLY A 23 14.27 6.69 -0.46
CA GLY A 23 14.33 7.78 0.51
C GLY A 23 13.21 7.73 1.55
N GLN A 24 12.92 8.89 2.13
CA GLN A 24 11.80 9.08 3.04
C GLN A 24 10.63 9.66 2.26
N VAL A 25 9.68 8.79 1.90
CA VAL A 25 8.38 9.17 1.36
C VAL A 25 7.33 8.98 2.44
N SER A 26 6.32 9.86 2.46
CA SER A 26 5.19 9.73 3.39
C SER A 26 4.40 8.46 3.10
N ASP A 27 3.94 7.77 4.15
CA ASP A 27 3.13 6.57 4.00
C ASP A 27 1.79 6.85 3.30
N TYR A 28 1.24 8.06 3.48
CA TYR A 28 0.04 8.50 2.76
C TYR A 28 0.26 8.56 1.25
N ILE A 29 1.40 9.13 0.81
CA ILE A 29 1.74 9.24 -0.61
C ILE A 29 2.07 7.87 -1.21
N GLY A 30 2.80 7.03 -0.47
CA GLY A 30 3.13 5.68 -0.91
C GLY A 30 1.89 4.76 -1.00
N ALA A 31 0.95 4.90 -0.07
CA ALA A 31 -0.32 4.17 -0.10
C ALA A 31 -1.24 4.63 -1.23
N ALA A 32 -1.29 5.94 -1.52
CA ALA A 32 -2.11 6.48 -2.60
C ALA A 32 -1.70 5.91 -3.98
N ALA A 33 -0.40 5.64 -4.19
CA ALA A 33 0.11 5.05 -5.42
C ALA A 33 -0.41 3.61 -5.68
N LEU A 34 -0.96 2.93 -4.67
CA LEU A 34 -1.47 1.57 -4.79
C LEU A 34 -2.97 1.51 -5.11
N LEU A 35 -3.70 2.63 -5.12
CA LEU A 35 -5.17 2.65 -5.19
C LEU A 35 -5.73 2.33 -6.59
N ASP A 36 -5.04 2.74 -7.64
CA ASP A 36 -5.57 2.69 -9.02
C ASP A 36 -5.74 1.25 -9.55
N ASP A 37 -4.94 0.30 -9.06
CA ASP A 37 -4.90 -1.09 -9.54
C ASP A 37 -5.66 -2.08 -8.64
N LEU A 38 -6.43 -1.60 -7.65
CA LEU A 38 -7.10 -2.48 -6.70
C LEU A 38 -8.39 -3.11 -7.26
N PRO A 39 -8.64 -4.40 -6.98
CA PRO A 39 -9.91 -5.01 -7.28
C PRO A 39 -11.03 -4.33 -6.48
N LYS A 40 -12.25 -4.35 -7.01
CA LYS A 40 -13.42 -3.84 -6.28
C LYS A 40 -13.57 -4.56 -4.95
N ALA A 41 -13.71 -3.78 -3.89
CA ALA A 41 -13.99 -4.27 -2.54
C ALA A 41 -15.19 -3.53 -1.95
N GLN A 42 -15.89 -4.17 -1.03
CA GLN A 42 -16.97 -3.49 -0.28
C GLN A 42 -16.40 -2.46 0.69
N TRP A 43 -15.22 -2.75 1.26
CA TRP A 43 -14.55 -1.93 2.26
C TRP A 43 -13.03 -2.04 2.06
N LEU A 44 -12.29 -0.99 2.38
CA LEU A 44 -10.83 -0.97 2.43
C LEU A 44 -10.40 -0.64 3.86
N LEU A 45 -9.51 -1.44 4.44
CA LEU A 45 -8.92 -1.19 5.75
C LEU A 45 -7.55 -0.53 5.56
N GLY A 46 -7.42 0.72 5.98
CA GLY A 46 -6.14 1.42 6.02
C GLY A 46 -5.36 1.08 7.28
N ASP A 47 -4.03 1.07 7.17
CA ASP A 47 -3.16 1.01 8.33
C ASP A 47 -3.31 2.28 9.18
N ARG A 48 -3.17 2.13 10.49
CA ARG A 48 -3.19 3.25 11.42
C ARG A 48 -1.74 3.60 11.77
N GLY A 49 -1.16 4.48 10.95
CA GLY A 49 0.16 5.10 11.15
C GLY A 49 0.08 6.45 11.85
#